data_AF-A0A955D655-F1
#
_entry.id   AF-A0A955D655-F1
#
_cell.length_a   1.000
_cell.length_b   1.000
_cell.length_c   1.000
_cell.angle_alpha   90.00
_cell.angle_beta   90.00
_cell.angle_gamma   90.00
#
_symmetry.space_group_name_H-M   'P 1'
#
loop_
_entity.id
_entity.type
_entity.pdbx_description
1 polymer ?
#
loop_
_entity_poly.entity_id
_entity_poly.type
_entity_poly.pdbx_seq_one_letter_code
_entity_poly.pdbx_strand_id
1 'polypeptide(L)'
;MLDIRRVTRTSAIVVAGSLALVPLSAYGQGAAPPRVVAVEPAPKLGIADQVGLETLAIQFSAPVTIPAGAVTVWTVAQGTVPAFGSSYDVSTSVLTLEFDPPVANDLVTIVLDYAITGLNGLPLDGEIVDPAAAALPSGDGQPGGQAVFRINVLQGDANRDGIVDDLDGKRVAQALGTCAGDGTFDAPADLNRDGCVNVLDVAIWQNGVGLVLPKTDGTAPTITSRDPTAGTEIRAESFELVTVVLSEPLSPGLVDPRTLFSLRTDGVVQPATNVVSNIDPNTGATTLSYEFSPALEVGGLHRLQLSNAVADASGELLSPLTQRIWNVTLDNLPTPIAFTSPFDGEQDVALTRETVVHFKHPIASQGIDDQHFFATFAGQPLPVLRVRSSD
;
A
#
# COMPACT_ATOMS: atom_id res chain seq x y z
N MET A 1 75.17 15.22 -0.92
CA MET A 1 74.55 14.62 0.27
C MET A 1 73.84 15.76 0.99
N LEU A 2 72.55 15.97 0.68
CA LEU A 2 71.75 17.05 1.24
C LEU A 2 70.38 16.45 1.57
N ASP A 3 70.09 16.37 2.86
CA ASP A 3 68.92 15.73 3.46
C ASP A 3 67.77 16.76 3.54
N ILE A 4 66.64 16.47 2.89
CA ILE A 4 65.44 17.30 2.92
C ILE A 4 64.46 16.67 3.92
N ARG A 5 64.43 17.20 5.15
CA ARG A 5 63.38 16.84 6.13
C ARG A 5 62.16 17.75 5.94
N ARG A 6 61.07 17.14 5.49
CA ARG A 6 59.73 17.71 5.45
C ARG A 6 59.18 17.73 6.88
N VAL A 7 58.90 18.92 7.44
CA VAL A 7 58.16 19.08 8.70
C VAL A 7 56.70 19.36 8.34
N THR A 8 55.84 18.36 8.48
CA THR A 8 54.38 18.53 8.43
C THR A 8 53.92 19.00 9.80
N ARG A 9 53.53 20.27 9.93
CA ARG A 9 52.74 20.75 11.08
C ARG A 9 51.27 20.55 10.78
N THR A 10 50.64 19.60 11.47
CA THR A 10 49.19 19.43 11.50
C THR A 10 48.64 20.43 12.52
N SER A 11 48.06 21.53 12.05
CA SER A 11 47.31 22.45 12.90
C SER A 11 45.92 21.86 13.15
N ALA A 12 45.68 21.31 14.33
CA ALA A 12 44.34 20.97 14.78
C ALA A 12 43.65 22.24 15.32
N ILE A 13 42.62 22.71 14.62
CA ILE A 13 41.71 23.73 15.16
C ILE A 13 40.73 22.99 16.08
N VAL A 14 40.94 23.10 17.38
CA VAL A 14 39.97 22.64 18.38
C VAL A 14 38.97 23.76 18.60
N VAL A 15 37.82 23.68 17.92
CA VAL A 15 36.66 24.52 18.23
C VAL A 15 35.93 23.87 19.41
N ALA A 16 36.22 24.31 20.62
CA ALA A 16 35.46 23.94 21.80
C ALA A 16 34.13 24.72 21.83
N GLY A 17 33.18 24.31 20.98
CA GLY A 17 31.81 24.77 21.04
C GLY A 17 31.04 23.95 22.08
N SER A 18 30.65 24.57 23.18
CA SER A 18 29.66 24.02 24.11
C SER A 18 28.32 23.96 23.39
N LEU A 19 28.05 22.84 22.71
CA LEU A 19 26.70 22.45 22.30
C LEU A 19 25.91 22.17 23.58
N ALA A 20 25.20 23.18 24.07
CA ALA A 20 24.08 22.93 24.96
C ALA A 20 23.13 22.02 24.18
N LEU A 21 23.04 20.74 24.57
CA LEU A 21 21.93 19.89 24.16
C LEU A 21 20.68 20.58 24.68
N VAL A 22 20.05 21.36 23.82
CA VAL A 22 18.64 21.70 24.01
C VAL A 22 17.96 20.35 24.00
N PRO A 23 17.29 19.93 25.10
CA PRO A 23 16.46 18.74 25.02
C PRO A 23 15.50 19.01 23.86
N LEU A 24 15.61 18.21 22.80
CA LEU A 24 14.58 18.14 21.79
C LEU A 24 13.31 17.93 22.59
N SER A 25 12.50 18.98 22.74
CA SER A 25 11.10 18.81 23.12
C SER A 25 10.63 17.71 22.19
N ALA A 26 10.22 16.57 22.75
CA ALA A 26 9.71 15.46 21.97
C ALA A 26 8.72 16.08 20.98
N TYR A 27 9.14 16.22 19.72
CA TYR A 27 8.26 16.67 18.66
C TYR A 27 7.09 15.73 18.80
N GLY A 28 5.92 16.26 19.19
CA GLY A 28 4.77 15.45 19.52
C GLY A 28 4.58 14.50 18.37
N GLN A 29 4.96 13.23 18.56
CA GLN A 29 4.81 12.25 17.51
C GLN A 29 3.31 12.23 17.29
N GLY A 30 2.89 12.68 16.10
CA GLY A 30 1.50 12.58 15.72
C GLY A 30 1.02 11.19 16.05
N ALA A 31 -0.22 11.07 16.53
CA ALA A 31 -0.79 9.77 16.85
C ALA A 31 -0.53 8.81 15.68
N ALA A 32 0.03 7.63 15.96
CA ALA A 32 0.34 6.67 14.90
C ALA A 32 -0.95 6.22 14.17
N PRO A 33 -0.89 5.94 12.86
CA PRO A 33 -2.00 5.31 12.17
C PRO A 33 -2.30 3.93 12.77
N PRO A 34 -3.57 3.47 12.76
CA PRO A 34 -3.91 2.13 13.23
C PRO A 34 -3.30 1.06 12.32
N ARG A 35 -2.95 -0.09 12.88
CA ARG A 35 -2.37 -1.24 12.19
C ARG A 35 -3.12 -2.50 12.55
N VAL A 36 -3.06 -3.53 11.70
CA VAL A 36 -3.44 -4.89 12.07
C VAL A 36 -2.31 -5.47 12.92
N VAL A 37 -2.59 -5.92 14.14
CA VAL A 37 -1.58 -6.46 15.07
C VAL A 37 -1.71 -7.97 15.29
N ALA A 38 -2.89 -8.52 15.08
CA ALA A 38 -3.14 -9.95 15.14
C ALA A 38 -4.29 -10.35 14.21
N VAL A 39 -4.24 -11.57 13.71
CA VAL A 39 -5.32 -12.22 12.96
C VAL A 39 -5.43 -13.64 13.51
N GLU A 40 -6.63 -14.08 13.84
CA GLU A 40 -6.91 -15.41 14.39
C GLU A 40 -8.08 -16.06 13.62
N PRO A 41 -7.90 -17.24 13.00
CA PRO A 41 -6.65 -18.01 12.95
C PRO A 41 -5.54 -17.29 12.17
N ALA A 42 -4.29 -17.48 12.62
CA ALA A 42 -3.14 -16.84 11.99
C ALA A 42 -2.99 -17.27 10.51
N PRO A 43 -2.83 -16.34 9.55
CA PRO A 43 -2.77 -16.63 8.11
C PRO A 43 -1.80 -17.75 7.73
N LYS A 44 -0.58 -17.71 8.30
CA LYS A 44 0.49 -18.69 8.06
C LYS A 44 0.16 -20.11 8.54
N LEU A 45 -0.75 -20.24 9.51
CA LEU A 45 -1.10 -21.56 10.05
C LEU A 45 -2.12 -22.28 9.18
N GLY A 46 -2.98 -21.57 8.45
CA GLY A 46 -4.11 -22.21 7.76
C GLY A 46 -5.09 -22.90 8.70
N ILE A 47 -6.13 -23.50 8.13
CA ILE A 47 -7.21 -24.19 8.83
C ILE A 47 -7.35 -25.57 8.23
N ALA A 48 -7.06 -26.58 9.04
CA ALA A 48 -7.14 -27.99 8.66
C ALA A 48 -8.32 -28.72 9.29
N ASP A 49 -9.16 -28.01 10.05
CA ASP A 49 -10.24 -28.65 10.79
C ASP A 49 -11.44 -29.04 9.91
N GLN A 50 -12.34 -29.80 10.53
CA GLN A 50 -13.56 -30.31 9.90
C GLN A 50 -14.64 -29.25 9.59
N VAL A 51 -14.52 -28.05 10.15
CA VAL A 51 -15.54 -26.99 10.02
C VAL A 51 -15.15 -26.05 8.87
N GLY A 52 -13.86 -25.76 8.73
CA GLY A 52 -13.36 -24.73 7.82
C GLY A 52 -13.29 -23.36 8.51
N LEU A 53 -13.21 -22.30 7.72
CA LEU A 53 -13.20 -20.92 8.22
C LEU A 53 -14.63 -20.48 8.54
N GLU A 54 -15.04 -20.69 9.80
CA GLU A 54 -16.33 -20.20 10.33
C GLU A 54 -16.19 -18.78 10.92
N THR A 55 -15.07 -18.49 11.58
CA THR A 55 -14.83 -17.19 12.21
C THR A 55 -13.41 -16.69 11.94
N LEU A 56 -13.27 -15.36 11.83
CA LEU A 56 -11.99 -14.68 11.71
C LEU A 56 -11.97 -13.45 12.62
N ALA A 57 -11.06 -13.42 13.59
CA ALA A 57 -10.83 -12.25 14.44
C ALA A 57 -9.61 -11.47 13.97
N ILE A 58 -9.75 -10.16 13.86
CA ILE A 58 -8.72 -9.23 13.39
C ILE A 58 -8.57 -8.15 14.45
N GLN A 59 -7.39 -8.08 15.08
CA GLN A 59 -7.09 -7.09 16.11
C GLN A 59 -6.35 -5.91 15.51
N PHE A 60 -6.79 -4.70 15.83
CA PHE A 60 -6.12 -3.45 15.49
C PHE A 60 -5.27 -2.92 16.66
N SER A 61 -4.25 -2.13 16.36
CA SER A 61 -3.38 -1.49 17.37
C SER A 61 -4.08 -0.42 18.21
N ALA A 62 -5.24 0.06 17.76
CA ALA A 62 -6.07 1.06 18.41
C ALA A 62 -7.53 0.92 17.94
N PRO A 63 -8.50 1.53 18.64
CA PRO A 63 -9.88 1.58 18.16
C PRO A 63 -10.00 2.25 16.79
N VAL A 64 -10.84 1.68 15.92
CA VAL A 64 -11.06 2.13 14.54
C VAL A 64 -12.54 2.33 14.23
N THR A 65 -12.81 3.11 13.19
CA THR A 65 -14.09 3.19 12.49
C THR A 65 -14.00 2.35 11.22
N ILE A 66 -14.95 1.43 11.04
CA ILE A 66 -14.97 0.50 9.90
C ILE A 66 -16.19 0.86 9.02
N PRO A 67 -15.99 1.53 7.87
CA PRO A 67 -17.09 1.85 7.00
C PRO A 67 -17.64 0.61 6.28
N ALA A 68 -18.89 0.69 5.80
CA ALA A 68 -19.46 -0.37 4.98
C ALA A 68 -18.62 -0.59 3.71
N GLY A 69 -18.36 -1.85 3.37
CA GLY A 69 -17.52 -2.23 2.23
C GLY A 69 -16.02 -1.99 2.42
N ALA A 70 -15.55 -1.78 3.65
CA ALA A 70 -14.12 -1.70 3.96
C ALA A 70 -13.45 -3.07 4.14
N VAL A 71 -14.24 -4.14 4.10
CA VAL A 71 -13.77 -5.52 4.21
C VAL A 71 -14.25 -6.26 2.98
N THR A 72 -13.32 -6.84 2.24
CA THR A 72 -13.60 -7.71 1.11
C THR A 72 -13.05 -9.10 1.41
N VAL A 73 -13.85 -10.13 1.14
CA VAL A 73 -13.43 -11.53 1.22
C VAL A 73 -13.57 -12.14 -0.16
N TRP A 74 -12.51 -12.81 -0.61
CA TRP A 74 -12.45 -13.44 -1.91
C TRP A 74 -11.83 -14.83 -1.79
N THR A 75 -12.29 -15.77 -2.60
CA THR A 75 -11.83 -17.15 -2.63
C THR A 75 -11.42 -17.53 -4.05
N VAL A 76 -10.47 -18.43 -4.20
CA VAL A 76 -10.02 -18.85 -5.54
C VAL A 76 -11.10 -19.67 -6.25
N ALA A 77 -11.83 -20.54 -5.54
CA ALA A 77 -12.83 -21.38 -6.18
C ALA A 77 -14.17 -20.67 -6.46
N GLN A 78 -14.58 -19.71 -5.61
CA GLN A 78 -15.91 -19.08 -5.70
C GLN A 78 -15.88 -17.59 -6.06
N GLY A 79 -14.71 -16.95 -6.05
CA GLY A 79 -14.58 -15.51 -6.22
C GLY A 79 -14.98 -14.74 -4.96
N THR A 80 -15.54 -13.54 -5.12
CA THR A 80 -15.95 -12.68 -4.00
C THR A 80 -17.04 -13.36 -3.17
N VAL A 81 -16.85 -13.42 -1.85
CA VAL A 81 -17.83 -13.94 -0.89
C VAL A 81 -18.80 -12.80 -0.54
N PRO A 82 -20.05 -12.83 -1.03
CA PRO A 82 -20.94 -11.67 -0.96
C PRO A 82 -21.62 -11.51 0.41
N ALA A 83 -21.62 -12.54 1.25
CA ALA A 83 -22.32 -12.55 2.52
C ALA A 83 -21.46 -13.18 3.62
N PHE A 84 -21.19 -12.39 4.65
CA PHE A 84 -20.61 -12.80 5.92
C PHE A 84 -21.12 -11.83 7.01
N GLY A 85 -21.24 -12.31 8.24
CA GLY A 85 -21.50 -11.48 9.40
C GLY A 85 -20.25 -10.70 9.79
N SER A 86 -20.42 -9.50 10.34
CA SER A 86 -19.31 -8.78 10.98
C SER A 86 -19.75 -8.10 12.26
N SER A 87 -18.87 -8.10 13.25
CA SER A 87 -19.04 -7.36 14.51
C SER A 87 -17.72 -6.72 14.91
N TYR A 88 -17.78 -5.58 15.60
CA TYR A 88 -16.59 -4.87 16.05
C TYR A 88 -16.72 -4.50 17.53
N ASP A 89 -15.75 -4.94 18.33
CA ASP A 89 -15.64 -4.56 19.73
C ASP A 89 -14.57 -3.47 19.89
N VAL A 90 -15.04 -2.24 20.13
CA VAL A 90 -14.20 -1.05 20.32
C VAL A 90 -13.29 -1.15 21.55
N SER A 91 -13.66 -1.95 22.57
CA SER A 91 -12.90 -2.07 23.81
C SER A 91 -11.66 -2.94 23.66
N THR A 92 -11.75 -3.97 22.81
CA THR A 92 -10.65 -4.88 22.49
C THR A 92 -9.99 -4.55 21.14
N SER A 93 -10.60 -3.65 20.37
CA SER A 93 -10.22 -3.30 18.99
C SER A 93 -10.20 -4.52 18.07
N VAL A 94 -11.17 -5.42 18.23
CA VAL A 94 -11.29 -6.66 17.45
C VAL A 94 -12.48 -6.59 16.51
N LEU A 95 -12.22 -6.79 15.22
CA LEU A 95 -13.22 -7.08 14.19
C LEU A 95 -13.36 -8.58 14.06
N THR A 96 -14.57 -9.10 14.23
CA THR A 96 -14.90 -10.50 14.00
C THR A 96 -15.71 -10.62 12.72
N LEU A 97 -15.28 -11.48 11.80
CA LEU A 97 -16.04 -11.92 10.64
C LEU A 97 -16.61 -13.32 10.91
N GLU A 98 -17.84 -13.55 10.50
CA GLU A 98 -18.57 -14.82 10.66
C GLU A 98 -19.05 -15.32 9.29
N PHE A 99 -18.70 -16.56 8.95
CA PHE A 99 -19.03 -17.18 7.66
C PHE A 99 -20.09 -18.26 7.86
N ASP A 100 -21.27 -18.05 7.27
CA ASP A 100 -22.37 -19.02 7.27
C ASP A 100 -22.89 -19.22 5.83
N PRO A 101 -22.61 -20.36 5.19
CA PRO A 101 -21.82 -21.48 5.71
C PRO A 101 -20.32 -21.15 5.85
N PRO A 102 -19.56 -21.90 6.67
CA PRO A 102 -18.10 -21.79 6.74
C PRO A 102 -17.44 -21.99 5.36
N VAL A 103 -16.35 -21.27 5.11
CA VAL A 103 -15.55 -21.47 3.89
C VAL A 103 -14.67 -22.70 4.08
N ALA A 104 -14.63 -23.61 3.11
CA ALA A 104 -13.86 -24.85 3.20
C ALA A 104 -13.13 -25.15 1.88
N ASN A 105 -11.96 -25.79 1.98
CA ASN A 105 -11.18 -26.32 0.85
C ASN A 105 -10.81 -25.27 -0.21
N ASP A 106 -10.37 -24.10 0.24
CA ASP A 106 -10.09 -22.95 -0.62
C ASP A 106 -8.91 -22.09 -0.11
N LEU A 107 -8.44 -21.20 -0.97
CA LEU A 107 -7.51 -20.11 -0.65
C LEU A 107 -8.32 -18.84 -0.43
N VAL A 108 -8.47 -18.43 0.83
CA VAL A 108 -9.27 -17.27 1.22
C VAL A 108 -8.39 -16.04 1.33
N THR A 109 -8.67 -15.01 0.54
CA THR A 109 -8.00 -13.70 0.59
C THR A 109 -8.90 -12.71 1.30
N ILE A 110 -8.37 -12.09 2.35
CA ILE A 110 -9.02 -11.01 3.11
C ILE A 110 -8.33 -9.70 2.76
N VAL A 111 -9.14 -8.69 2.43
CA VAL A 111 -8.67 -7.33 2.14
C VAL A 111 -9.34 -6.37 3.10
N LEU A 112 -8.53 -5.66 3.89
CA LEU A 112 -8.97 -4.56 4.73
C LEU A 112 -8.56 -3.25 4.09
N ASP A 113 -9.55 -2.40 3.83
CA ASP A 113 -9.35 -1.14 3.12
C ASP A 113 -8.75 -0.04 4.01
N TYR A 114 -7.95 0.86 3.42
CA TYR A 114 -7.42 2.03 4.14
C TYR A 114 -8.50 3.04 4.54
N ALA A 115 -9.74 2.89 4.06
CA ALA A 115 -10.89 3.63 4.57
C ALA A 115 -11.22 3.28 6.03
N ILE A 116 -10.70 2.17 6.57
CA ILE A 116 -10.66 1.94 8.01
C ILE A 116 -9.78 3.02 8.64
N THR A 117 -10.33 3.80 9.56
CA THR A 117 -9.64 4.94 10.15
C THR A 117 -9.57 4.81 11.66
N GLY A 118 -8.48 5.28 12.27
CA GLY A 118 -8.38 5.40 13.72
C GLY A 118 -9.32 6.48 14.23
N LEU A 119 -9.58 6.52 15.54
CA LEU A 119 -10.36 7.61 16.15
C LEU A 119 -9.71 9.00 16.01
N ASN A 120 -8.42 9.05 15.65
CA ASN A 120 -7.68 10.26 15.28
C ASN A 120 -7.90 10.70 13.82
N GLY A 121 -8.69 9.95 13.04
CA GLY A 121 -8.97 10.21 11.63
C GLY A 121 -7.87 9.75 10.66
N LEU A 122 -6.80 9.10 11.14
CA LEU A 122 -5.75 8.59 10.26
C LEU A 122 -6.19 7.25 9.62
N PRO A 123 -6.01 7.08 8.30
CA PRO A 123 -6.18 5.80 7.60
C PRO A 123 -5.35 4.66 8.21
N LEU A 124 -5.81 3.42 8.01
CA LEU A 124 -5.05 2.20 8.30
C LEU A 124 -3.67 2.27 7.64
N ASP A 125 -2.64 1.87 8.38
CA ASP A 125 -1.27 1.60 7.91
C ASP A 125 -1.22 0.10 7.60
N GLY A 126 -1.82 -0.24 6.46
CA GLY A 126 -2.32 -1.58 6.17
C GLY A 126 -1.31 -2.49 5.48
N GLU A 127 -0.23 -1.96 4.92
CA GLU A 127 0.63 -2.72 4.02
C GLU A 127 1.14 -4.02 4.66
N ILE A 128 0.83 -5.14 4.02
CA ILE A 128 1.42 -6.43 4.33
C ILE A 128 2.30 -6.77 3.15
N VAL A 129 3.56 -7.08 3.45
CA VAL A 129 4.52 -7.56 2.46
C VAL A 129 3.96 -8.89 1.96
N ASP A 130 4.19 -10.04 2.58
CA ASP A 130 3.72 -11.31 2.00
C ASP A 130 2.29 -11.65 2.47
N PRO A 131 1.25 -11.69 1.61
CA PRO A 131 -0.10 -12.02 2.04
C PRO A 131 -0.23 -13.48 2.50
N ALA A 132 0.53 -14.40 1.91
CA ALA A 132 0.54 -15.82 2.29
C ALA A 132 1.31 -16.07 3.59
N ALA A 133 2.27 -15.19 3.90
CA ALA A 133 3.05 -15.22 5.15
C ALA A 133 3.00 -13.87 5.88
N ALA A 134 1.79 -13.37 6.13
CA ALA A 134 1.55 -12.04 6.69
C ALA A 134 2.38 -11.77 7.96
N ALA A 135 3.32 -10.84 7.86
CA ALA A 135 4.09 -10.34 8.99
C ALA A 135 3.30 -9.24 9.68
N LEU A 136 2.99 -9.43 10.97
CA LEU A 136 2.28 -8.47 11.80
C LEU A 136 3.22 -7.87 12.87
N PRO A 137 3.03 -6.60 13.27
CA PRO A 137 1.97 -5.69 12.84
C PRO A 137 2.12 -5.23 11.38
N SER A 138 1.01 -4.89 10.73
CA SER A 138 1.00 -4.35 9.36
C SER A 138 1.67 -2.97 9.29
N GLY A 139 1.93 -2.53 8.06
CA GLY A 139 2.22 -1.15 7.72
C GLY A 139 3.69 -0.76 7.64
N ASP A 140 3.97 0.35 6.97
CA ASP A 140 5.28 0.96 6.80
C ASP A 140 5.55 2.14 7.74
N GLY A 141 4.56 2.54 8.55
CA GLY A 141 4.65 3.73 9.43
C GLY A 141 3.91 4.94 8.90
N GLN A 142 3.32 4.87 7.73
CA GLN A 142 2.53 5.94 7.13
C GLN A 142 1.04 5.54 7.09
N PRO A 143 0.11 6.50 7.21
CA PRO A 143 -1.29 6.22 6.93
C PRO A 143 -1.47 5.80 5.47
N GLY A 144 -2.31 4.81 5.21
CA GLY A 144 -2.63 4.30 3.88
C GLY A 144 -2.32 2.81 3.71
N GLY A 145 -2.71 2.27 2.56
CA GLY A 145 -2.46 0.88 2.23
C GLY A 145 -3.56 -0.06 2.69
N GLN A 146 -3.84 -1.06 1.85
CA GLN A 146 -4.74 -2.14 2.21
C GLN A 146 -3.95 -3.22 2.96
N ALA A 147 -4.56 -3.81 3.99
CA ALA A 147 -4.04 -5.03 4.60
C ALA A 147 -4.61 -6.23 3.86
N VAL A 148 -3.72 -6.97 3.19
CA VAL A 148 -4.07 -8.15 2.41
C VAL A 148 -3.36 -9.35 3.01
N PHE A 149 -4.13 -10.38 3.35
CA PHE A 149 -3.59 -11.65 3.83
C PHE A 149 -4.44 -12.81 3.35
N ARG A 150 -3.80 -13.98 3.26
CA ARG A 150 -4.39 -15.21 2.73
C ARG A 150 -4.42 -16.30 3.81
N ILE A 151 -5.54 -17.00 3.89
CA ILE A 151 -5.75 -18.13 4.78
C ILE A 151 -6.01 -19.35 3.92
N ASN A 152 -5.19 -20.36 4.09
CA ASN A 152 -5.39 -21.67 3.46
C ASN A 152 -6.39 -22.44 4.29
N VAL A 153 -7.48 -22.91 3.69
CA VAL A 153 -8.48 -23.74 4.37
C VAL A 153 -8.55 -25.07 3.65
N LEU A 154 -8.08 -26.15 4.27
CA LEU A 154 -8.08 -27.48 3.68
C LEU A 154 -8.27 -28.55 4.75
N GLN A 155 -9.46 -29.13 4.82
CA GLN A 155 -9.80 -30.12 5.84
C GLN A 155 -8.85 -31.33 5.76
N GLY A 156 -8.21 -31.67 6.89
CA GLY A 156 -7.35 -32.84 7.01
C GLY A 156 -5.87 -32.60 6.68
N ASP A 157 -5.50 -31.41 6.20
CA ASP A 157 -4.11 -31.02 5.89
C ASP A 157 -3.32 -30.68 7.16
N ALA A 158 -3.03 -31.71 7.95
CA ALA A 158 -2.34 -31.58 9.24
C ALA A 158 -0.92 -31.00 9.10
N ASN A 159 -0.27 -31.20 7.95
CA ASN A 159 1.09 -30.73 7.69
C ASN A 159 1.13 -29.32 7.04
N ARG A 160 0.01 -28.87 6.45
CA ARG A 160 -0.23 -27.56 5.82
C ARG A 160 0.55 -27.35 4.53
N ASP A 161 0.68 -28.38 3.71
CA ASP A 161 1.35 -28.32 2.41
C ASP A 161 0.37 -28.11 1.23
N GLY A 162 -0.93 -28.02 1.52
CA GLY A 162 -1.98 -27.79 0.54
C GLY A 162 -2.50 -29.05 -0.15
N ILE A 163 -2.11 -30.23 0.31
CA ILE A 163 -2.56 -31.53 -0.17
C ILE A 163 -2.84 -32.42 1.03
N VAL A 164 -3.98 -33.13 1.04
CA VAL A 164 -4.26 -34.10 2.11
C VAL A 164 -3.81 -35.50 1.67
N ASP A 165 -2.73 -36.00 2.25
CA ASP A 165 -2.13 -37.28 1.89
C ASP A 165 -1.64 -38.12 3.09
N ASP A 166 -0.82 -39.15 2.83
CA ASP A 166 -0.29 -40.06 3.84
C ASP A 166 0.68 -39.37 4.84
N LEU A 167 1.26 -38.22 4.49
CA LEU A 167 2.11 -37.44 5.39
C LEU A 167 1.29 -36.78 6.50
N ASP A 168 0.09 -36.29 6.19
CA ASP A 168 -0.86 -35.80 7.21
C ASP A 168 -1.30 -36.92 8.13
N GLY A 169 -1.64 -38.07 7.55
CA GLY A 169 -2.02 -39.25 8.32
C GLY A 169 -0.93 -39.74 9.24
N LYS A 170 0.34 -39.70 8.81
CA LYS A 170 1.48 -40.01 9.67
C LYS A 170 1.61 -39.04 10.82
N ARG A 171 1.37 -37.76 10.59
CA ARG A 171 1.42 -36.73 11.63
C ARG A 171 0.33 -36.96 12.68
N VAL A 172 -0.91 -37.18 12.25
CA VAL A 172 -2.03 -37.54 13.13
C VAL A 172 -1.74 -38.83 13.90
N ALA A 173 -1.28 -39.88 13.22
CA ALA A 173 -0.97 -41.17 13.85
C ALA A 173 0.17 -41.09 14.89
N GLN A 174 1.15 -40.21 14.69
CA GLN A 174 2.25 -40.01 15.64
C GLN A 174 1.81 -39.31 16.93
N ALA A 175 0.80 -38.44 16.84
CA ALA A 175 0.25 -37.71 17.98
C ALA A 175 -0.94 -38.42 18.66
N LEU A 176 -1.40 -39.55 18.12
CA LEU A 176 -2.60 -40.25 18.59
C LEU A 176 -2.51 -40.62 20.09
N GLY A 177 -3.53 -40.20 20.85
CA GLY A 177 -3.65 -40.41 22.29
C GLY A 177 -2.97 -39.33 23.14
N THR A 178 -2.44 -38.27 22.53
CA THR A 178 -1.87 -37.11 23.23
C THR A 178 -2.88 -35.98 23.33
N CYS A 179 -2.82 -35.21 24.41
CA CYS A 179 -3.67 -34.05 24.66
C CYS A 179 -2.84 -32.80 24.95
N ALA A 180 -3.46 -31.63 24.84
CA ALA A 180 -2.86 -30.35 25.19
C ALA A 180 -2.27 -30.40 26.61
N GLY A 181 -0.97 -30.14 26.71
CA GLY A 181 -0.19 -30.26 27.95
C GLY A 181 0.77 -31.46 27.96
N ASP A 182 0.55 -32.46 27.11
CA ASP A 182 1.50 -33.55 26.91
C ASP A 182 2.72 -33.07 26.10
N GLY A 183 3.92 -33.55 26.44
CA GLY A 183 5.16 -33.14 25.77
C GLY A 183 5.28 -33.57 24.31
N THR A 184 4.44 -34.49 23.87
CA THR A 184 4.37 -35.01 22.48
C THR A 184 3.11 -34.56 21.74
N PHE A 185 2.31 -33.66 22.33
CA PHE A 185 1.12 -33.11 21.67
C PHE A 185 1.52 -32.28 20.45
N ASP A 186 0.83 -32.52 19.34
CA ASP A 186 1.02 -31.82 18.08
C ASP A 186 -0.30 -31.13 17.71
N ALA A 187 -0.42 -29.84 18.00
CA ALA A 187 -1.67 -29.09 17.79
C ALA A 187 -2.18 -29.15 16.33
N PRO A 188 -1.33 -29.12 15.28
CA PRO A 188 -1.76 -29.38 13.91
C PRO A 188 -2.41 -30.75 13.64
N ALA A 189 -2.18 -31.76 14.49
CA ALA A 189 -2.81 -33.08 14.37
C ALA A 189 -4.17 -33.19 15.07
N ASP A 190 -4.52 -32.21 15.91
CA ASP A 190 -5.84 -32.06 16.54
C ASP A 190 -6.78 -31.32 15.56
N LEU A 191 -7.35 -32.09 14.64
CA LEU A 191 -8.12 -31.63 13.49
C LEU A 191 -9.57 -31.28 13.85
N ASN A 192 -10.05 -31.58 15.07
CA ASN A 192 -11.31 -31.02 15.58
C ASN A 192 -11.10 -29.92 16.63
N ARG A 193 -9.85 -29.65 17.03
CA ARG A 193 -9.47 -28.66 18.04
C ARG A 193 -10.13 -28.91 19.40
N ASP A 194 -10.38 -30.17 19.75
CA ASP A 194 -10.97 -30.55 21.04
C ASP A 194 -9.94 -30.64 22.18
N GLY A 195 -8.66 -30.46 21.85
CA GLY A 195 -7.54 -30.51 22.77
C GLY A 195 -6.89 -31.89 22.88
N CYS A 196 -7.34 -32.90 22.14
CA CYS A 196 -6.79 -34.25 22.16
C CYS A 196 -6.80 -34.92 20.79
N VAL A 197 -5.64 -35.39 20.32
CA VAL A 197 -5.56 -36.16 19.07
C VAL A 197 -6.08 -37.58 19.30
N ASN A 198 -7.21 -37.92 18.71
CA ASN A 198 -7.90 -39.18 18.90
C ASN A 198 -8.48 -39.75 17.59
N VAL A 199 -9.38 -40.74 17.69
CA VAL A 199 -9.95 -41.42 16.52
C VAL A 199 -10.84 -40.48 15.68
N LEU A 200 -11.36 -39.40 16.25
CA LEU A 200 -12.11 -38.39 15.53
C LEU A 200 -11.19 -37.64 14.54
N ASP A 201 -9.97 -37.29 14.94
CA ASP A 201 -9.00 -36.64 14.05
C ASP A 201 -8.57 -37.56 12.90
N VAL A 202 -8.40 -38.86 13.20
CA VAL A 202 -8.15 -39.87 12.16
C VAL A 202 -9.30 -39.89 11.15
N ALA A 203 -10.55 -39.79 11.59
CA ALA A 203 -11.69 -39.75 10.69
C ALA A 203 -11.73 -38.46 9.85
N ILE A 204 -11.35 -37.31 10.41
CA ILE A 204 -11.29 -36.02 9.69
C ILE A 204 -10.24 -36.08 8.58
N TRP A 205 -9.03 -36.55 8.90
CA TRP A 205 -7.98 -36.79 7.91
C TRP A 205 -8.46 -37.76 6.82
N GLN A 206 -9.01 -38.92 7.20
CA GLN A 206 -9.50 -39.93 6.24
C GLN A 206 -10.56 -39.38 5.29
N ASN A 207 -11.46 -38.53 5.78
CA ASN A 207 -12.47 -37.88 4.96
C ASN A 207 -11.88 -36.82 4.01
N GLY A 208 -10.73 -36.25 4.36
CA GLY A 208 -10.03 -35.25 3.55
C GLY A 208 -9.05 -35.83 2.52
N VAL A 209 -8.68 -37.12 2.61
CA VAL A 209 -7.65 -37.72 1.72
C VAL A 209 -7.96 -37.44 0.24
N GLY A 210 -6.98 -36.85 -0.46
CA GLY A 210 -7.07 -36.50 -1.88
C GLY A 210 -7.67 -35.12 -2.15
N LEU A 211 -8.13 -34.39 -1.12
CA LEU A 211 -8.40 -32.96 -1.26
C LEU A 211 -7.09 -32.21 -1.48
N VAL A 212 -7.19 -31.14 -2.28
CA VAL A 212 -6.09 -30.22 -2.59
C VAL A 212 -6.62 -28.80 -2.56
N LEU A 213 -5.79 -27.86 -2.13
CA LEU A 213 -6.10 -26.44 -2.33
C LEU A 213 -6.23 -26.14 -3.83
N PRO A 214 -7.04 -25.14 -4.20
CA PRO A 214 -7.03 -24.61 -5.56
C PRO A 214 -5.60 -24.30 -6.00
N LYS A 215 -5.23 -24.78 -7.19
CA LYS A 215 -3.89 -24.57 -7.73
C LYS A 215 -3.78 -23.14 -8.24
N THR A 216 -2.82 -22.39 -7.69
CA THR A 216 -2.26 -21.23 -8.39
C THR A 216 -1.25 -21.73 -9.42
N ASP A 217 -0.94 -20.91 -10.42
CA ASP A 217 0.11 -21.23 -11.40
C ASP A 217 1.54 -20.90 -10.90
N GLY A 218 1.63 -20.35 -9.68
CA GLY A 218 2.88 -19.93 -9.05
C GLY A 218 3.55 -18.73 -9.73
N THR A 219 2.86 -18.07 -10.66
CA THR A 219 3.38 -16.94 -11.42
C THR A 219 2.51 -15.71 -11.18
N ALA A 220 2.88 -14.93 -10.16
CA ALA A 220 2.17 -13.71 -9.84
C ALA A 220 2.10 -12.72 -11.04
N PRO A 221 1.00 -11.97 -11.18
CA PRO A 221 0.94 -10.88 -12.14
C PRO A 221 2.03 -9.86 -11.82
N THR A 222 2.66 -9.32 -12.87
CA THR A 222 3.73 -8.33 -12.76
C THR A 222 3.38 -7.06 -13.52
N ILE A 223 3.78 -5.90 -12.99
CA ILE A 223 3.62 -4.62 -13.70
C ILE A 223 4.64 -4.55 -14.84
N THR A 224 4.16 -4.56 -16.08
CA THR A 224 5.01 -4.51 -17.29
C THR A 224 5.22 -3.10 -17.80
N SER A 225 4.23 -2.21 -17.62
CA SER A 225 4.37 -0.79 -17.90
C SER A 225 3.42 0.06 -17.05
N ARG A 226 3.71 1.36 -17.01
CA ARG A 226 2.97 2.34 -16.24
C ARG A 226 3.05 3.70 -16.91
N ASP A 227 1.95 4.42 -16.90
CA ASP A 227 1.84 5.78 -17.41
C ASP A 227 1.17 6.65 -16.35
N PRO A 228 1.84 7.72 -15.88
CA PRO A 228 3.15 8.25 -16.27
C PRO A 228 4.28 7.29 -15.94
N THR A 229 5.38 7.36 -16.71
CA THR A 229 6.60 6.61 -16.36
C THR A 229 7.20 7.14 -15.04
N ALA A 230 7.81 6.27 -14.24
CA ALA A 230 8.41 6.68 -12.98
C ALA A 230 9.51 7.72 -13.16
N GLY A 231 9.46 8.80 -12.36
CA GLY A 231 10.38 9.93 -12.45
C GLY A 231 10.06 10.91 -13.58
N THR A 232 9.02 10.66 -14.39
CA THR A 232 8.51 11.65 -15.33
C THR A 232 7.85 12.78 -14.55
N GLU A 233 8.37 13.98 -14.73
CA GLU A 233 7.74 15.21 -14.27
C GLU A 233 6.39 15.37 -14.99
N ILE A 234 5.29 15.35 -14.23
CA ILE A 234 3.96 15.59 -14.78
C ILE A 234 3.73 17.09 -14.78
N ARG A 235 3.70 17.68 -15.98
CA ARG A 235 3.59 19.15 -16.18
C ARG A 235 2.16 19.63 -16.39
N ALA A 236 1.18 18.77 -16.17
CA ALA A 236 -0.23 19.11 -16.31
C ALA A 236 -0.72 19.79 -15.02
N GLU A 237 -1.62 20.76 -15.18
CA GLU A 237 -2.29 21.49 -14.09
C GLU A 237 -3.18 20.59 -13.22
N SER A 238 -3.50 19.41 -13.73
CA SER A 238 -4.25 18.35 -13.08
C SER A 238 -3.80 17.01 -13.63
N PHE A 239 -3.60 16.03 -12.75
CA PHE A 239 -3.31 14.66 -13.17
C PHE A 239 -4.48 13.75 -12.78
N GLU A 240 -5.25 13.36 -13.80
CA GLU A 240 -6.53 12.68 -13.64
C GLU A 240 -6.47 11.19 -13.98
N LEU A 241 -5.52 10.74 -14.79
CA LEU A 241 -5.52 9.38 -15.32
C LEU A 241 -4.19 8.68 -15.07
N VAL A 242 -4.22 7.58 -14.34
CA VAL A 242 -3.10 6.66 -14.18
C VAL A 242 -3.39 5.39 -14.97
N THR A 243 -2.42 4.91 -15.75
CA THR A 243 -2.50 3.61 -16.39
C THR A 243 -1.44 2.66 -15.87
N VAL A 244 -1.83 1.43 -15.55
CA VAL A 244 -0.95 0.32 -15.16
C VAL A 244 -1.22 -0.86 -16.08
N VAL A 245 -0.17 -1.46 -16.65
CA VAL A 245 -0.29 -2.68 -17.47
C VAL A 245 0.32 -3.84 -16.72
N LEU A 246 -0.43 -4.94 -16.59
CA LEU A 246 0.01 -6.18 -15.96
C LEU A 246 0.27 -7.27 -17.00
N SER A 247 1.11 -8.25 -16.65
CA SER A 247 1.56 -9.34 -17.53
C SER A 247 0.44 -10.24 -18.07
N GLU A 248 -0.73 -10.24 -17.44
CA GLU A 248 -1.74 -11.27 -17.65
C GLU A 248 -3.17 -10.83 -17.28
N PRO A 249 -4.20 -11.64 -17.59
CA PRO A 249 -5.59 -11.39 -17.21
C PRO A 249 -5.79 -11.38 -15.70
N LEU A 250 -6.51 -10.38 -15.19
CA LEU A 250 -6.85 -10.27 -13.77
C LEU A 250 -8.21 -10.88 -13.41
N SER A 251 -8.33 -11.33 -12.16
CA SER A 251 -9.61 -11.65 -11.54
C SER A 251 -10.42 -10.36 -11.29
N PRO A 252 -11.63 -10.23 -11.87
CA PRO A 252 -12.37 -8.97 -11.84
C PRO A 252 -12.87 -8.57 -10.45
N GLY A 253 -13.00 -9.53 -9.51
CA GLY A 253 -13.50 -9.28 -8.15
C GLY A 253 -12.52 -8.56 -7.21
N LEU A 254 -11.28 -8.34 -7.65
CA LEU A 254 -10.19 -7.77 -6.86
C LEU A 254 -9.62 -6.48 -7.45
N VAL A 255 -10.29 -5.91 -8.45
CA VAL A 255 -9.94 -4.62 -9.05
C VAL A 255 -11.08 -3.63 -8.83
N ASP A 256 -10.82 -2.62 -8.02
CA ASP A 256 -11.75 -1.53 -7.75
C ASP A 256 -11.02 -0.18 -7.66
N PRO A 257 -11.71 0.97 -7.59
CA PRO A 257 -11.06 2.28 -7.50
C PRO A 257 -10.19 2.49 -6.26
N ARG A 258 -10.28 1.63 -5.24
CA ARG A 258 -9.44 1.68 -4.04
C ARG A 258 -8.15 0.88 -4.18
N THR A 259 -8.07 -0.04 -5.14
CA THR A 259 -6.83 -0.81 -5.39
C THR A 259 -5.64 0.06 -5.76
N LEU A 260 -5.86 1.22 -6.40
CA LEU A 260 -4.85 2.25 -6.60
C LEU A 260 -5.25 3.52 -5.86
N PHE A 261 -4.34 4.08 -5.07
CA PHE A 261 -4.55 5.35 -4.39
C PHE A 261 -3.30 6.20 -4.36
N SER A 262 -3.50 7.49 -4.10
CA SER A 262 -2.45 8.49 -3.91
C SER A 262 -2.30 8.82 -2.44
N LEU A 263 -1.07 8.76 -1.93
CA LEU A 263 -0.69 9.22 -0.62
C LEU A 263 0.15 10.48 -0.75
N ARG A 264 -0.38 11.59 -0.25
CA ARG A 264 0.35 12.86 -0.16
C ARG A 264 1.35 12.83 1.01
N THR A 265 2.37 13.68 0.95
CA THR A 265 3.36 13.83 2.02
C THR A 265 2.80 14.34 3.35
N ASP A 266 1.62 14.95 3.33
CA ASP A 266 0.86 15.35 4.52
C ASP A 266 0.00 14.20 5.10
N GLY A 267 0.06 13.00 4.51
CA GLY A 267 -0.69 11.82 4.96
C GLY A 267 -2.10 11.72 4.40
N VAL A 268 -2.53 12.65 3.53
CA VAL A 268 -3.85 12.58 2.89
C VAL A 268 -3.85 11.46 1.84
N VAL A 269 -4.76 10.51 2.02
CA VAL A 269 -5.03 9.42 1.07
C VAL A 269 -6.16 9.83 0.14
N GLN A 270 -5.94 9.73 -1.16
CA GLN A 270 -6.91 10.01 -2.21
C GLN A 270 -7.07 8.77 -3.09
N PRO A 271 -8.21 8.04 -2.99
CA PRO A 271 -8.50 6.90 -3.87
C PRO A 271 -8.72 7.37 -5.31
N ALA A 272 -8.58 6.46 -6.27
CA ALA A 272 -9.19 6.70 -7.58
C ALA A 272 -10.72 6.73 -7.44
N THR A 273 -11.39 7.46 -8.32
CA THR A 273 -12.85 7.51 -8.41
C THR A 273 -13.44 6.47 -9.34
N ASN A 274 -12.65 6.01 -10.31
CA ASN A 274 -13.06 5.02 -11.29
C ASN A 274 -11.87 4.16 -11.71
N VAL A 275 -12.14 2.94 -12.15
CA VAL A 275 -11.15 2.06 -12.78
C VAL A 275 -11.78 1.35 -13.97
N VAL A 276 -11.07 1.37 -15.09
CA VAL A 276 -11.43 0.62 -16.31
C VAL A 276 -10.37 -0.45 -16.54
N SER A 277 -10.81 -1.69 -16.71
CA SER A 277 -9.94 -2.83 -17.04
C SER A 277 -10.15 -3.27 -18.48
N ASN A 278 -9.07 -3.34 -19.25
CA ASN A 278 -9.07 -3.77 -20.64
C ASN A 278 -8.01 -4.88 -20.85
N ILE A 279 -8.42 -6.02 -21.37
CA ILE A 279 -7.52 -7.14 -21.70
C ILE A 279 -7.12 -7.03 -23.17
N ASP A 280 -5.82 -7.03 -23.48
CA ASP A 280 -5.33 -7.10 -24.86
C ASP A 280 -5.54 -8.53 -25.39
N PRO A 281 -6.34 -8.72 -26.46
CA PRO A 281 -6.65 -10.05 -27.00
C PRO A 281 -5.43 -10.77 -27.61
N ASN A 282 -4.35 -10.05 -27.92
CA ASN A 282 -3.17 -10.65 -28.55
C ASN A 282 -2.13 -11.12 -27.53
N THR A 283 -2.00 -10.40 -26.41
CA THR A 283 -0.96 -10.65 -25.39
C THR A 283 -1.53 -11.24 -24.10
N GLY A 284 -2.83 -11.06 -23.84
CA GLY A 284 -3.45 -11.37 -22.55
C GLY A 284 -3.14 -10.34 -21.46
N ALA A 285 -2.33 -9.31 -21.74
CA ALA A 285 -1.99 -8.28 -20.76
C ALA A 285 -3.23 -7.47 -20.36
N THR A 286 -3.35 -7.16 -19.06
CA THR A 286 -4.44 -6.31 -18.54
C THR A 286 -3.96 -4.88 -18.37
N THR A 287 -4.66 -3.94 -19.00
CA THR A 287 -4.50 -2.51 -18.80
C THR A 287 -5.56 -2.00 -17.82
N LEU A 288 -5.11 -1.43 -16.71
CA LEU A 288 -5.95 -0.75 -15.72
C LEU A 288 -5.79 0.76 -15.84
N SER A 289 -6.89 1.46 -16.07
CA SER A 289 -6.94 2.92 -16.18
C SER A 289 -7.73 3.49 -15.02
N TYR A 290 -7.05 4.16 -14.10
CA TYR A 290 -7.60 4.75 -12.88
C TYR A 290 -7.80 6.24 -13.04
N GLU A 291 -9.02 6.71 -12.79
CA GLU A 291 -9.38 8.12 -12.85
C GLU A 291 -9.43 8.72 -11.45
N PHE A 292 -8.87 9.92 -11.24
CA PHE A 292 -8.93 10.67 -9.99
C PHE A 292 -9.83 11.90 -10.15
N SER A 293 -10.87 11.99 -9.32
CA SER A 293 -11.76 13.17 -9.24
C SER A 293 -12.00 13.59 -7.78
N PRO A 294 -11.55 14.78 -7.34
CA PRO A 294 -10.80 15.75 -8.13
C PRO A 294 -9.45 15.18 -8.60
N ALA A 295 -8.85 15.81 -9.59
CA ALA A 295 -7.51 15.44 -10.02
C ALA A 295 -6.49 15.54 -8.87
N LEU A 296 -5.36 14.87 -9.00
CA LEU A 296 -4.26 15.06 -8.04
C LEU A 296 -3.74 16.51 -8.14
N GLU A 297 -3.61 17.17 -6.98
CA GLU A 297 -3.24 18.59 -6.87
C GLU A 297 -1.78 18.85 -7.26
N VAL A 298 -1.56 19.89 -8.08
CA VAL A 298 -0.20 20.35 -8.42
C VAL A 298 0.49 20.99 -7.22
N GLY A 299 1.81 20.82 -7.11
CA GLY A 299 2.62 21.34 -6.01
C GLY A 299 2.86 20.33 -4.87
N GLY A 300 2.28 19.12 -4.96
CA GLY A 300 2.45 18.05 -3.99
C GLY A 300 3.42 16.96 -4.43
N LEU A 301 4.12 16.34 -3.47
CA LEU A 301 4.75 15.04 -3.66
C LEU A 301 3.70 13.96 -3.38
N HIS A 302 3.29 13.25 -4.43
CA HIS A 302 2.35 12.14 -4.35
C HIS A 302 3.08 10.80 -4.45
N ARG A 303 2.68 9.85 -3.61
CA ARG A 303 3.06 8.44 -3.70
C ARG A 303 1.85 7.66 -4.17
N LEU A 304 1.85 7.11 -5.39
CA LEU A 304 0.78 6.17 -5.75
C LEU A 304 1.18 4.75 -5.35
N GLN A 305 0.23 4.03 -4.77
CA GLN A 305 0.39 2.67 -4.30
C GLN A 305 -0.68 1.81 -4.95
N LEU A 306 -0.25 0.70 -5.57
CA LEU A 306 -1.14 -0.36 -6.03
C LEU A 306 -1.14 -1.47 -5.00
N SER A 307 -2.35 -1.84 -4.58
CA SER A 307 -2.59 -2.92 -3.64
C SER A 307 -2.13 -4.27 -4.20
N ASN A 308 -1.56 -5.09 -3.33
CA ASN A 308 -1.28 -6.51 -3.59
C ASN A 308 -2.54 -7.40 -3.53
N ALA A 309 -3.74 -6.82 -3.33
CA ALA A 309 -5.01 -7.53 -3.45
C ALA A 309 -5.30 -7.98 -4.88
N VAL A 310 -4.69 -7.35 -5.89
CA VAL A 310 -4.88 -7.71 -7.30
C VAL A 310 -4.37 -9.14 -7.53
N ALA A 311 -5.22 -9.99 -8.12
CA ALA A 311 -4.88 -11.37 -8.47
C ALA A 311 -5.12 -11.67 -9.94
N ASP A 312 -4.40 -12.64 -10.49
CA ASP A 312 -4.70 -13.23 -11.80
C ASP A 312 -5.90 -14.19 -11.73
N ALA A 313 -6.19 -14.87 -12.84
CA ALA A 313 -7.28 -15.85 -12.93
C ALA A 313 -7.00 -17.20 -12.21
N SER A 314 -5.75 -17.52 -11.91
CA SER A 314 -5.36 -18.65 -11.07
C SER A 314 -5.50 -18.35 -9.57
N GLY A 315 -5.62 -17.06 -9.23
CA GLY A 315 -5.68 -16.54 -7.87
C GLY A 315 -4.31 -16.22 -7.30
N GLU A 316 -3.26 -16.13 -8.11
CA GLU A 316 -1.97 -15.68 -7.64
C GLU A 316 -1.97 -14.15 -7.45
N LEU A 317 -1.44 -13.69 -6.32
CA LEU A 317 -1.50 -12.26 -5.94
C LEU A 317 -0.31 -11.49 -6.52
N LEU A 318 -0.53 -10.21 -6.84
CA LEU A 318 0.48 -9.28 -7.35
C LEU A 318 1.75 -9.27 -6.48
N SER A 319 2.91 -9.49 -7.12
CA SER A 319 4.23 -9.57 -6.49
C SER A 319 5.31 -8.84 -7.32
N PRO A 320 6.34 -8.22 -6.71
CA PRO A 320 6.53 -8.00 -5.28
C PRO A 320 5.55 -6.96 -4.72
N LEU A 321 5.55 -6.90 -3.39
CA LEU A 321 4.42 -6.54 -2.55
C LEU A 321 4.31 -5.03 -2.38
N THR A 322 3.07 -4.55 -2.25
CA THR A 322 2.62 -3.14 -2.38
C THR A 322 3.59 -2.30 -3.19
N GLN A 323 3.46 -2.31 -4.52
CA GLN A 323 4.37 -1.53 -5.33
C GLN A 323 4.13 -0.05 -5.08
N ARG A 324 5.12 0.60 -4.46
CA ARG A 324 5.27 2.05 -4.51
C ARG A 324 5.56 2.39 -5.96
N ILE A 325 4.55 2.85 -6.68
CA ILE A 325 4.67 3.02 -8.12
C ILE A 325 5.42 4.32 -8.43
N TRP A 326 5.17 5.40 -7.67
CA TRP A 326 5.76 6.71 -7.95
C TRP A 326 6.13 7.53 -6.70
N ASN A 327 7.08 8.44 -6.91
CA ASN A 327 7.05 9.78 -6.33
C ASN A 327 6.75 10.72 -7.49
N VAL A 328 5.53 11.26 -7.56
CA VAL A 328 5.22 12.32 -8.51
C VAL A 328 5.47 13.62 -7.78
N THR A 329 6.56 14.31 -8.14
CA THR A 329 6.69 15.72 -7.81
C THR A 329 5.91 16.47 -8.87
N LEU A 330 4.74 16.98 -8.50
CA LEU A 330 4.06 17.96 -9.33
C LEU A 330 4.76 19.29 -9.05
N ASP A 331 5.89 19.52 -9.71
CA ASP A 331 6.59 20.78 -9.53
C ASP A 331 5.68 21.93 -9.98
N ASN A 332 5.59 22.96 -9.13
CA ASN A 332 5.16 24.29 -9.56
C ASN A 332 6.23 24.80 -10.53
N LEU A 333 6.23 24.28 -11.76
CA LEU A 333 6.93 24.93 -12.84
C LEU A 333 6.41 26.37 -12.88
N PRO A 334 7.30 27.35 -13.13
CA PRO A 334 6.87 28.72 -13.35
C PRO A 334 5.80 28.66 -14.43
N THR A 335 4.62 29.12 -14.07
CA THR A 335 3.46 29.12 -14.94
C THR A 335 3.88 29.66 -16.30
N PRO A 336 3.55 29.00 -17.42
CA PRO A 336 4.00 29.50 -18.71
C PRO A 336 3.55 30.94 -18.87
N ILE A 337 4.47 31.82 -19.26
CA ILE A 337 4.12 33.20 -19.58
C ILE A 337 3.18 33.15 -20.79
N ALA A 338 1.93 33.58 -20.59
CA ALA A 338 0.93 33.72 -21.65
C ALA A 338 1.34 34.79 -22.64
N PHE A 339 1.73 35.96 -22.12
CA PHE A 339 2.33 37.05 -22.88
C PHE A 339 3.11 37.99 -21.96
N THR A 340 4.07 38.71 -22.54
CA THR A 340 4.69 39.88 -21.91
C THR A 340 4.31 41.14 -22.69
N SER A 341 4.17 42.27 -22.01
CA SER A 341 4.21 43.59 -22.64
C SER A 341 5.32 44.38 -21.97
N PRO A 342 6.38 44.80 -22.68
CA PRO A 342 6.60 44.57 -24.11
C PRO A 342 6.82 43.09 -24.45
N PHE A 343 6.49 42.68 -25.67
CA PHE A 343 6.79 41.33 -26.16
C PHE A 343 8.23 41.23 -26.70
N ASP A 344 8.78 40.02 -26.77
CA ASP A 344 10.14 39.83 -27.31
C ASP A 344 10.23 40.29 -28.77
N GLY A 345 11.19 41.18 -29.06
CA GLY A 345 11.34 41.83 -30.36
C GLY A 345 10.45 43.05 -30.60
N GLU A 346 9.69 43.53 -29.61
CA GLU A 346 8.98 44.81 -29.71
C GLU A 346 9.99 45.96 -29.87
N GLN A 347 9.82 46.76 -30.94
CA GLN A 347 10.67 47.92 -31.23
C GLN A 347 10.14 49.17 -30.51
N ASP A 348 11.01 50.17 -30.33
CA ASP A 348 10.66 51.48 -29.75
C ASP A 348 10.08 51.43 -28.32
N VAL A 349 10.47 50.42 -27.54
CA VAL A 349 10.07 50.30 -26.13
C VAL A 349 10.88 51.28 -25.28
N ALA A 350 10.20 52.24 -24.65
CA ALA A 350 10.81 53.13 -23.68
C ALA A 350 11.20 52.37 -22.40
N LEU A 351 12.41 52.64 -21.86
CA LEU A 351 12.89 52.06 -20.58
C LEU A 351 11.99 52.37 -19.37
N THR A 352 11.11 53.37 -19.49
CA THR A 352 10.17 53.78 -18.44
C THR A 352 8.81 53.09 -18.53
N ARG A 353 8.60 52.20 -19.50
CA ARG A 353 7.34 51.49 -19.67
C ARG A 353 7.22 50.37 -18.63
N GLU A 354 6.02 50.19 -18.12
CA GLU A 354 5.68 49.09 -17.23
C GLU A 354 5.78 47.75 -18.00
N THR A 355 6.55 46.81 -17.46
CA THR A 355 6.58 45.43 -17.96
C THR A 355 5.47 44.65 -17.29
N VAL A 356 4.52 44.17 -18.08
CA VAL A 356 3.43 43.30 -17.62
C VAL A 356 3.74 41.88 -18.07
N VAL A 357 3.79 40.94 -17.13
CA VAL A 357 3.93 39.51 -17.42
C VAL A 357 2.61 38.85 -17.06
N HIS A 358 1.90 38.36 -18.07
CA HIS A 358 0.71 37.55 -17.86
C HIS A 358 1.12 36.10 -17.86
N PHE A 359 0.76 35.39 -16.81
CA PHE A 359 0.90 33.95 -16.72
C PHE A 359 -0.37 33.30 -17.27
N LYS A 360 -0.24 32.12 -17.90
CA LYS A 360 -1.41 31.38 -18.37
C LYS A 360 -2.33 30.93 -17.23
N HIS A 361 -1.79 30.85 -16.01
CA HIS A 361 -2.49 30.46 -14.79
C HIS A 361 -2.09 31.41 -13.63
N PRO A 362 -2.89 31.49 -12.55
CA PRO A 362 -2.51 32.26 -11.37
C PRO A 362 -1.21 31.74 -10.74
N ILE A 363 -0.32 32.64 -10.34
CA ILE A 363 0.87 32.31 -9.55
C ILE A 363 0.61 32.63 -8.07
N ALA A 364 1.12 31.79 -7.17
CA ALA A 364 1.08 32.08 -5.74
C ALA A 364 1.88 33.37 -5.45
N SER A 365 1.27 34.29 -4.71
CA SER A 365 1.88 35.60 -4.40
C SER A 365 3.17 35.51 -3.58
N GLN A 366 3.42 34.38 -2.90
CA GLN A 366 4.56 34.17 -2.01
C GLN A 366 5.91 33.97 -2.73
N GLY A 367 5.96 34.00 -4.07
CA GLY A 367 7.20 33.88 -4.87
C GLY A 367 7.47 35.07 -5.80
N ILE A 368 6.72 36.16 -5.68
CA ILE A 368 6.84 37.33 -6.55
C ILE A 368 7.65 38.41 -5.83
N ASP A 369 8.98 38.39 -5.99
CA ASP A 369 9.89 39.42 -5.47
C ASP A 369 10.89 39.89 -6.55
N ASP A 370 11.73 40.85 -6.18
CA ASP A 370 12.77 41.43 -7.04
C ASP A 370 13.99 40.52 -7.25
N GLN A 371 14.10 39.40 -6.53
CA GLN A 371 15.12 38.37 -6.75
C GLN A 371 14.71 37.37 -7.83
N HIS A 372 13.40 37.11 -7.95
CA HIS A 372 12.86 36.12 -8.88
C HIS A 372 12.32 36.76 -10.18
N PHE A 373 11.91 38.03 -10.15
CA PHE A 373 11.45 38.78 -11.33
C PHE A 373 12.31 40.00 -11.61
N PHE A 374 13.23 39.89 -12.57
CA PHE A 374 14.08 41.01 -13.00
C PHE A 374 14.15 41.10 -14.52
N ALA A 375 14.28 42.33 -15.02
CA ALA A 375 14.66 42.58 -16.41
C ALA A 375 16.17 42.75 -16.51
N THR A 376 16.78 42.36 -17.63
CA THR A 376 18.18 42.70 -17.89
C THR A 376 18.28 43.64 -19.09
N PHE A 377 19.22 44.56 -19.04
CA PHE A 377 19.60 45.41 -20.17
C PHE A 377 21.11 45.34 -20.34
N ALA A 378 21.57 44.95 -21.54
CA ALA A 378 22.98 44.71 -21.83
C ALA A 378 23.68 43.77 -20.81
N GLY A 379 22.96 42.74 -20.34
CA GLY A 379 23.47 41.75 -19.39
C GLY A 379 23.56 42.22 -17.94
N GLN A 380 23.05 43.41 -17.61
CA GLN A 380 22.94 43.90 -16.23
C GLN A 380 21.49 43.87 -15.77
N PRO A 381 21.17 43.40 -14.55
CA PRO A 381 19.83 43.48 -14.00
C PRO A 381 19.41 44.94 -13.80
N LEU A 382 18.20 45.26 -14.22
CA LEU A 382 17.56 46.55 -13.96
C LEU A 382 16.95 46.56 -12.56
N PRO A 383 17.06 47.67 -11.81
CA PRO A 383 16.41 47.79 -10.52
C PRO A 383 14.89 47.72 -10.69
N VAL A 384 14.27 46.75 -10.03
CA VAL A 384 12.81 46.56 -10.03
C VAL A 384 12.19 47.64 -9.14
N LEU A 385 11.49 48.59 -9.77
CA LEU A 385 10.89 49.72 -9.05
C LEU A 385 9.69 49.31 -8.20
N ARG A 386 8.88 48.36 -8.70
CA ARG A 386 7.71 47.84 -8.02
C ARG A 386 7.20 46.59 -8.74
N VAL A 387 6.89 45.54 -7.99
CA VAL A 387 6.09 44.42 -8.50
C VAL A 387 4.68 44.53 -7.91
N ARG A 388 3.65 44.34 -8.73
CA ARG A 388 2.25 44.31 -8.30
C ARG A 388 1.57 43.10 -8.94
N SER A 389 0.79 42.38 -8.16
CA SER A 389 -0.22 41.47 -8.69
C SER A 389 -1.54 42.22 -8.82
N SER A 390 -2.26 41.99 -9.90
CA SER A 390 -3.67 42.36 -10.04
C SER A 390 -4.47 41.07 -10.16
N ASP A 391 -5.45 40.89 -9.26
CA ASP A 391 -6.37 39.75 -9.30
C ASP A 391 -7.33 39.81 -10.50
#